data_AF-A0AAN7ZI91-F1
#
_entry.id   AF-A0AAN7ZI91-F1
#
_cell.length_a   1.000
_cell.length_b   1.000
_cell.length_c   1.000
_cell.angle_alpha   90.00
_cell.angle_beta   90.00
_cell.angle_gamma   90.00
#
_symmetry.space_group_name_H-M   'P 1'
#
loop_
_entity.id
_entity.type
_entity.pdbx_description
1 polymer ?
#
loop_
_entity_poly.entity_id
_entity_poly.type
_entity_poly.pdbx_seq_one_letter_code
_entity_poly.pdbx_strand_id
1 'polypeptide(L)'
;MDAITDEPLPMKRKRSKRQHVNEESWDAKKQKLNREKGLKYHGKTKLNGRWMYNNEKNEREIKPRCKCTANKKSNKCSLFTEEVRIAIFKKFWTMSWSEKKVYVSLLCERNSTVRARNRKQEDVSRRACSFTYYLRREEERLRVCKTFFLNTLSIGEWSVHQWKKDLGSKELLHHRTADDNGVVNEDETELEIGGNKKSIARQKLFADRKASLNNSLSPWQKLSLTIAEHHQLKCIWNHYGSRRMNYSNFM
;
A
#
# COMPACT_ATOMS: atom_id res chain seq x y z
N MET A 1 35.43 -26.08 43.43
CA MET A 1 35.81 -24.66 43.24
C MET A 1 35.18 -24.26 41.94
N ASP A 2 33.96 -23.74 42.00
CA ASP A 2 33.16 -23.52 40.79
C ASP A 2 33.42 -22.10 40.31
N ALA A 3 33.98 -21.99 39.11
CA ALA A 3 34.36 -20.73 38.48
C ALA A 3 33.10 -19.97 38.04
N ILE A 4 32.89 -18.81 38.64
CA ILE A 4 31.87 -17.84 38.24
C ILE A 4 32.33 -17.23 36.91
N THR A 5 31.64 -17.57 35.82
CA THR A 5 31.82 -16.88 34.53
C THR A 5 31.04 -15.58 34.56
N ASP A 6 31.73 -14.44 34.64
CA ASP A 6 31.14 -13.11 34.47
C ASP A 6 30.63 -12.95 33.02
N GLU A 7 29.31 -13.12 32.84
CA GLU A 7 28.62 -12.83 31.59
C GLU A 7 28.46 -11.30 31.48
N PRO A 8 29.04 -10.65 30.45
CA PRO A 8 29.06 -9.20 30.36
C PRO A 8 27.65 -8.64 30.14
N LEU A 9 27.19 -7.85 31.12
CA LEU A 9 25.86 -7.25 31.10
C LEU A 9 25.60 -6.42 29.82
N PRO A 10 24.40 -6.53 29.21
CA PRO A 10 24.11 -5.90 27.93
C PRO A 10 24.15 -4.37 28.03
N MET A 11 25.09 -3.75 27.31
CA MET A 11 25.21 -2.28 27.23
C MET A 11 23.90 -1.64 26.75
N LYS A 12 23.37 -0.70 27.53
CA LYS A 12 22.14 0.05 27.22
C LYS A 12 22.32 0.86 25.93
N ARG A 13 21.63 0.47 24.86
CA ARG A 13 21.64 1.18 23.58
C ARG A 13 21.00 2.57 23.72
N LYS A 14 21.74 3.63 23.39
CA LYS A 14 21.20 4.98 23.26
C LYS A 14 20.20 5.01 22.10
N ARG A 15 19.00 5.56 22.32
CA ARG A 15 17.97 5.70 21.29
C ARG A 15 18.50 6.56 20.14
N SER A 16 18.48 6.03 18.91
CA SER A 16 18.88 6.80 17.72
C SER A 16 17.97 8.02 17.52
N LYS A 17 18.56 9.14 17.08
CA LYS A 17 17.81 10.33 16.67
C LYS A 17 16.90 9.96 15.48
N ARG A 18 15.69 10.54 15.41
CA ARG A 18 14.66 10.18 14.42
C ARG A 18 15.16 10.13 12.96
N GLN A 19 16.10 11.01 12.57
CA GLN A 19 16.66 11.08 11.22
C GLN A 19 17.66 9.95 10.88
N HIS A 20 18.25 9.31 11.89
CA HIS A 20 19.21 8.21 11.72
C HIS A 20 18.57 6.84 11.94
N VAL A 21 17.23 6.76 11.99
CA VAL A 21 16.55 5.46 12.09
C VAL A 21 16.51 4.84 10.70
N ASN A 22 17.22 3.72 10.53
CA ASN A 22 17.14 2.95 9.29
C ASN A 22 15.69 2.49 9.06
N GLU A 23 15.06 2.94 7.98
CA GLU A 23 13.67 2.60 7.65
C GLU A 23 13.48 1.08 7.45
N GLU A 24 14.51 0.36 7.01
CA GLU A 24 14.48 -1.09 6.83
C GLU A 24 14.36 -1.85 8.15
N SER A 25 14.81 -1.23 9.25
CA SER A 25 14.66 -1.78 10.60
C SER A 25 13.24 -1.65 11.13
N TRP A 26 12.35 -0.91 10.45
CA TRP A 26 10.97 -0.77 10.90
C TRP A 26 10.23 -2.08 10.67
N ASP A 27 9.70 -2.66 11.75
CA ASP A 27 8.96 -3.91 11.70
C ASP A 27 7.86 -3.88 10.63
N ALA A 28 7.13 -2.77 10.50
CA ALA A 28 6.11 -2.62 9.47
C ALA A 28 6.64 -2.78 8.04
N LYS A 29 7.83 -2.22 7.73
CA LYS A 29 8.48 -2.35 6.42
C LYS A 29 8.98 -3.77 6.21
N LYS A 30 9.61 -4.36 7.24
CA LYS A 30 10.06 -5.76 7.23
C LYS A 30 8.89 -6.73 7.01
N GLN A 31 7.76 -6.57 7.72
CA GLN A 31 6.57 -7.41 7.53
C GLN A 31 5.95 -7.24 6.14
N LYS A 32 5.96 -6.01 5.59
CA LYS A 32 5.49 -5.76 4.22
C LYS A 32 6.35 -6.48 3.19
N LEU A 33 7.68 -6.42 3.33
CA LEU A 33 8.64 -7.11 2.46
C LEU A 33 8.53 -8.64 2.61
N ASN A 34 8.41 -9.15 3.84
CA ASN A 34 8.20 -10.59 4.08
C ASN A 34 6.92 -11.07 3.42
N ARG A 35 5.81 -10.35 3.58
CA ARG A 35 4.54 -10.66 2.92
C ARG A 35 4.66 -10.63 1.40
N GLU A 36 5.38 -9.65 0.86
CA GLU A 36 5.64 -9.54 -0.57
C GLU A 36 6.43 -10.75 -1.07
N LYS A 37 7.53 -11.13 -0.41
CA LYS A 37 8.34 -12.32 -0.74
C LYS A 37 7.66 -13.65 -0.43
N GLY A 38 6.51 -13.63 0.26
CA GLY A 38 5.80 -14.84 0.66
C GLY A 38 6.43 -15.56 1.85
N LEU A 39 7.25 -14.88 2.65
CA LEU A 39 7.87 -15.42 3.86
C LEU A 39 6.92 -15.33 5.06
N LYS A 40 7.28 -16.01 6.16
CA LYS A 40 6.58 -15.87 7.45
C LYS A 40 6.52 -14.39 7.87
N TYR A 41 5.33 -13.93 8.25
CA TYR A 41 5.12 -12.54 8.67
C TYR A 41 4.03 -12.41 9.73
N HIS A 42 4.04 -11.30 10.46
CA HIS A 42 3.00 -10.98 11.43
C HIS A 42 1.94 -10.07 10.81
N GLY A 43 0.71 -10.57 10.73
CA GLY A 43 -0.47 -9.85 10.28
C GLY A 43 -1.25 -9.21 11.42
N LYS A 44 -2.28 -8.46 11.04
CA LYS A 44 -3.29 -7.91 11.93
C LYS A 44 -4.64 -8.52 11.55
N THR A 45 -5.45 -8.94 12.52
CA THR A 45 -6.78 -9.51 12.26
C THR A 45 -7.74 -9.02 13.34
N LYS A 46 -8.99 -8.78 12.95
CA LYS A 46 -10.04 -8.42 13.90
C LYS A 46 -10.76 -9.71 14.31
N LEU A 47 -10.68 -10.06 15.58
CA LEU A 47 -11.37 -11.21 16.18
C LEU A 47 -12.31 -10.67 17.25
N ASN A 48 -13.60 -11.01 17.18
CA ASN A 48 -14.61 -10.60 18.16
C ASN A 48 -14.61 -9.09 18.46
N GLY A 49 -14.51 -8.26 17.42
CA GLY A 49 -14.50 -6.79 17.56
C GLY A 49 -13.15 -6.18 17.96
N ARG A 50 -12.18 -6.96 18.44
CA ARG A 50 -10.86 -6.48 18.89
C ARG A 50 -9.76 -6.74 17.87
N TRP A 51 -8.79 -5.83 17.79
CA TRP A 51 -7.63 -5.99 16.90
C TRP A 51 -6.56 -6.84 17.56
N MET A 52 -6.21 -7.94 16.91
CA MET A 52 -5.03 -8.74 17.24
C MET A 52 -3.86 -8.29 16.37
N TYR A 53 -2.86 -7.71 17.01
CA TYR A 53 -1.59 -7.34 16.42
C TYR A 53 -0.63 -8.50 16.71
N ASN A 54 0.04 -9.07 15.70
CA ASN A 54 0.93 -10.25 15.76
C ASN A 54 0.31 -11.61 15.41
N ASN A 55 -0.73 -11.63 14.58
CA ASN A 55 -1.24 -12.88 14.03
C ASN A 55 -0.21 -13.49 13.06
N GLU A 56 0.43 -14.59 13.45
CA GLU A 56 1.41 -15.27 12.61
C GLU A 56 0.78 -15.76 11.30
N LYS A 57 1.44 -15.43 10.19
CA LYS A 57 1.13 -15.94 8.87
C LYS A 57 2.32 -16.73 8.38
N ASN A 58 2.09 -18.01 8.13
CA ASN A 58 3.10 -18.91 7.60
C ASN A 58 3.57 -18.43 6.23
N GLU A 59 4.76 -18.91 5.86
CA GLU A 59 5.28 -18.74 4.52
C GLU A 59 4.35 -19.37 3.47
N ARG A 60 4.52 -18.92 2.24
CA ARG A 60 3.79 -19.41 1.09
C ARG A 60 4.47 -20.68 0.63
N GLU A 61 3.65 -21.69 0.44
CA GLU A 61 4.09 -22.99 -0.06
C GLU A 61 3.23 -23.38 -1.25
N ILE A 62 3.81 -24.15 -2.17
CA ILE A 62 3.05 -24.72 -3.26
C ILE A 62 2.00 -25.68 -2.71
N LYS A 63 0.75 -25.51 -3.15
CA LYS A 63 -0.36 -26.34 -2.68
C LYS A 63 -0.51 -27.61 -3.53
N PRO A 64 -1.22 -28.63 -3.00
CA PRO A 64 -1.51 -29.85 -3.75
C PRO A 64 -2.13 -29.57 -5.12
N ARG A 65 -1.88 -30.48 -6.07
CA ARG A 65 -2.41 -30.39 -7.42
C ARG A 65 -3.95 -30.40 -7.42
N CYS A 66 -4.56 -29.85 -8.47
CA CYS A 66 -6.00 -30.05 -8.69
C CYS A 66 -6.29 -31.56 -8.81
N LYS A 67 -7.47 -31.99 -8.38
CA LYS A 67 -8.01 -33.33 -8.70
C LYS A 67 -8.65 -33.39 -10.08
N CYS A 68 -8.30 -32.46 -10.96
CA CYS A 68 -8.93 -32.35 -12.25
C CYS A 68 -8.39 -33.44 -13.17
N THR A 69 -9.25 -34.34 -13.63
CA THR A 69 -8.89 -35.37 -14.61
C THR A 69 -8.34 -34.68 -15.86
N ALA A 70 -7.35 -35.29 -16.51
CA ALA A 70 -6.79 -34.80 -17.78
C ALA A 70 -7.85 -34.62 -18.89
N ASN A 71 -9.06 -35.12 -18.65
CA ASN A 71 -10.17 -35.19 -19.59
C ASN A 71 -11.06 -33.94 -19.72
N LYS A 72 -10.78 -32.83 -19.01
CA LYS A 72 -11.43 -31.57 -19.38
C LYS A 72 -10.74 -31.05 -20.64
N LYS A 73 -11.30 -31.37 -21.82
CA LYS A 73 -10.81 -31.03 -23.18
C LYS A 73 -10.18 -29.63 -23.31
N SER A 74 -10.58 -28.65 -22.50
CA SER A 74 -10.08 -27.27 -22.54
C SER A 74 -8.97 -26.90 -21.55
N ASN A 75 -8.74 -27.66 -20.46
CA ASN A 75 -7.74 -27.31 -19.44
C ASN A 75 -6.53 -28.25 -19.51
N LYS A 76 -5.35 -27.69 -19.72
CA LYS A 76 -4.08 -28.39 -19.92
C LYS A 76 -3.28 -28.57 -18.61
N CYS A 77 -3.96 -28.81 -17.48
CA CYS A 77 -3.31 -28.91 -16.17
C CYS A 77 -2.30 -30.08 -16.06
N SER A 78 -2.51 -31.16 -16.81
CA SER A 78 -1.63 -32.34 -16.84
C SER A 78 -0.29 -32.06 -17.52
N LEU A 79 -0.20 -31.07 -18.41
CA LEU A 79 1.03 -30.74 -19.13
C LEU A 79 2.10 -30.07 -18.27
N PHE A 80 1.73 -29.62 -17.07
CA PHE A 80 2.66 -29.02 -16.11
C PHE A 80 3.20 -30.10 -15.19
N THR A 81 4.49 -30.41 -15.30
CA THR A 81 5.19 -31.27 -14.32
C THR A 81 5.37 -30.52 -12.99
N GLU A 82 5.78 -31.23 -11.94
CA GLU A 82 5.92 -30.59 -10.62
C GLU A 82 7.09 -29.61 -10.58
N GLU A 83 8.17 -29.91 -11.31
CA GLU A 83 9.35 -29.05 -11.44
C GLU A 83 8.99 -27.71 -12.08
N VAL A 84 8.18 -27.75 -13.15
CA VAL A 84 7.67 -26.53 -13.81
C VAL A 84 6.81 -25.71 -12.85
N ARG A 85 5.95 -26.36 -12.05
CA ARG A 85 5.12 -25.65 -11.06
C ARG A 85 5.98 -24.97 -10.00
N ILE A 86 7.02 -25.65 -9.51
CA ILE A 86 7.98 -25.09 -8.53
C ILE A 86 8.74 -23.90 -9.15
N ALA A 87 9.18 -24.00 -10.41
CA ALA A 87 9.85 -22.91 -11.10
C ALA A 87 8.95 -21.68 -11.25
N ILE A 88 7.69 -21.88 -11.65
CA ILE A 88 6.67 -20.81 -11.73
C ILE A 88 6.45 -20.18 -10.35
N PHE A 89 6.31 -21.00 -9.31
CA PHE A 89 6.10 -20.54 -7.95
C PHE A 89 7.26 -19.67 -7.45
N LYS A 90 8.50 -20.16 -7.59
CA LYS A 90 9.71 -19.42 -7.19
C LYS A 90 9.82 -18.08 -7.93
N LYS A 91 9.70 -18.11 -9.26
CA LYS A 91 9.73 -16.90 -10.10
C LYS A 91 8.63 -15.90 -9.72
N PHE A 92 7.43 -16.38 -9.38
CA PHE A 92 6.35 -15.49 -8.97
C PHE A 92 6.65 -14.79 -7.64
N TRP A 93 7.17 -15.51 -6.63
CA TRP A 93 7.38 -14.92 -5.31
C TRP A 93 8.61 -14.02 -5.20
N THR A 94 9.56 -14.09 -6.14
CA THR A 94 10.67 -13.13 -6.26
C THR A 94 10.25 -11.74 -6.77
N MET A 95 9.11 -11.62 -7.44
CA MET A 95 8.61 -10.35 -8.00
C MET A 95 8.09 -9.39 -6.92
N SER A 96 8.08 -8.09 -7.24
CA SER A 96 7.38 -7.06 -6.46
C SER A 96 5.86 -7.14 -6.60
N TRP A 97 5.12 -6.43 -5.75
CA TRP A 97 3.65 -6.39 -5.76
C TRP A 97 3.09 -5.85 -7.08
N SER A 98 3.72 -4.82 -7.66
CA SER A 98 3.31 -4.25 -8.96
C SER A 98 3.48 -5.28 -10.06
N GLU A 99 4.64 -5.94 -10.13
CA GLU A 99 4.92 -6.98 -11.12
C GLU A 99 3.98 -8.17 -10.96
N LYS A 100 3.70 -8.62 -9.72
CA LYS A 100 2.74 -9.69 -9.43
C LYS A 100 1.35 -9.38 -9.97
N LYS A 101 0.88 -8.14 -9.80
CA LYS A 101 -0.42 -7.69 -10.32
C LYS A 101 -0.47 -7.77 -11.85
N VAL A 102 0.56 -7.27 -12.52
CA VAL A 102 0.66 -7.32 -13.99
C VAL A 102 0.75 -8.77 -14.46
N TYR A 103 1.63 -9.57 -13.86
CA TYR A 103 1.84 -10.98 -14.17
C TYR A 103 0.54 -11.78 -14.10
N VAL A 104 -0.19 -11.72 -12.97
CA VAL A 104 -1.47 -12.42 -12.82
C VAL A 104 -2.51 -11.90 -13.81
N SER A 105 -2.50 -10.61 -14.13
CA SER A 105 -3.48 -10.02 -15.04
C SER A 105 -3.28 -10.41 -16.49
N LEU A 106 -2.04 -10.62 -16.92
CA LEU A 106 -1.70 -11.22 -18.23
C LEU A 106 -2.12 -12.70 -18.30
N LEU A 107 -2.09 -13.39 -17.16
CA LEU A 107 -2.46 -14.80 -17.04
C LEU A 107 -3.95 -15.05 -16.78
N CYS A 108 -4.75 -14.00 -16.56
CA CYS A 108 -6.17 -14.10 -16.27
C CYS A 108 -6.99 -13.23 -17.21
N GLU A 109 -7.98 -13.82 -17.86
CA GLU A 109 -8.96 -13.13 -18.68
C GLU A 109 -10.27 -12.97 -17.93
N ARG A 110 -10.86 -11.78 -18.04
CA ARG A 110 -12.17 -11.47 -17.48
C ARG A 110 -13.18 -11.56 -18.60
N ASN A 111 -14.09 -12.51 -18.50
CA ASN A 111 -15.13 -12.73 -19.51
C ASN A 111 -16.46 -12.22 -18.96
N SER A 112 -17.08 -11.27 -19.65
CA SER A 112 -18.45 -10.82 -19.32
C SER A 112 -19.43 -11.98 -19.54
N THR A 113 -20.50 -11.99 -18.74
CA THR A 113 -21.56 -12.99 -18.92
C THR A 113 -22.42 -12.58 -20.12
N VAL A 114 -22.10 -13.08 -21.31
CA VAL A 114 -22.74 -12.68 -22.59
C VAL A 114 -24.18 -13.20 -22.75
N ARG A 115 -24.54 -14.33 -22.11
CA ARG A 115 -25.87 -14.94 -22.31
C ARG A 115 -26.45 -15.46 -20.99
N ALA A 116 -27.55 -14.86 -20.54
CA ALA A 116 -28.39 -15.44 -19.48
C ALA A 116 -29.31 -16.50 -20.10
N ARG A 117 -28.91 -17.78 -20.09
CA ARG A 117 -29.82 -18.86 -20.51
C ARG A 117 -31.00 -18.94 -19.52
N ASN A 118 -32.23 -18.98 -20.04
CA ASN A 118 -33.47 -19.19 -19.27
C ASN A 118 -33.72 -18.19 -18.12
N ARG A 119 -33.65 -16.88 -18.38
CA ARG A 119 -34.21 -15.89 -17.44
C ARG A 119 -35.36 -15.11 -18.06
N LYS A 120 -36.44 -15.00 -17.30
CA LYS A 120 -37.58 -14.11 -17.60
C LYS A 120 -37.21 -12.62 -17.52
N GLN A 121 -36.08 -12.28 -16.88
CA GLN A 121 -35.52 -10.93 -16.82
C GLN A 121 -34.08 -10.93 -17.35
N GLU A 122 -33.82 -10.03 -18.30
CA GLU A 122 -32.58 -9.95 -19.06
C GLU A 122 -31.36 -9.55 -18.19
N ASP A 123 -31.59 -8.89 -17.06
CA ASP A 123 -30.54 -8.12 -16.36
C ASP A 123 -30.11 -8.66 -14.98
N VAL A 124 -30.68 -9.77 -14.50
CA VAL A 124 -30.44 -10.24 -13.12
C VAL A 124 -29.46 -11.41 -13.08
N SER A 125 -28.21 -11.18 -13.51
CA SER A 125 -27.13 -12.15 -13.23
C SER A 125 -26.45 -11.90 -11.91
N ARG A 126 -26.59 -12.85 -10.97
CA ARG A 126 -25.75 -12.90 -9.76
C ARG A 126 -24.24 -12.90 -10.06
N ARG A 127 -23.82 -13.31 -11.28
CA ARG A 127 -22.42 -13.27 -11.73
C ARG A 127 -22.30 -12.36 -12.94
N ALA A 128 -21.74 -11.17 -12.73
CA ALA A 128 -21.46 -10.20 -13.80
C ALA A 128 -20.29 -10.62 -14.70
N CYS A 129 -19.31 -11.36 -14.15
CA CYS A 129 -18.14 -11.81 -14.90
C CYS A 129 -17.67 -13.19 -14.45
N SER A 130 -16.94 -13.85 -15.35
CA SER A 130 -16.20 -15.09 -15.10
C SER A 130 -14.72 -14.86 -15.40
N PHE A 131 -13.87 -15.74 -14.90
CA PHE A 131 -12.42 -15.67 -15.11
C PHE A 131 -11.92 -16.93 -15.78
N THR A 132 -11.09 -16.75 -16.81
CA THR A 132 -10.32 -17.83 -17.44
C THR A 132 -8.86 -17.68 -17.04
N TYR A 133 -8.24 -18.79 -16.64
CA TYR A 133 -6.92 -18.82 -16.04
C TYR A 133 -5.93 -19.53 -16.96
N TYR A 134 -4.73 -18.98 -17.04
CA TYR A 134 -3.65 -19.48 -17.88
C TYR A 134 -2.34 -19.55 -17.10
N LEU A 135 -1.45 -20.44 -17.49
CA LEU A 135 -0.06 -20.46 -17.04
C LEU A 135 0.84 -20.59 -18.26
N ARG A 136 2.06 -20.07 -18.14
CA ARG A 136 3.07 -20.20 -19.20
C ARG A 136 3.93 -21.43 -18.96
N ARG A 137 4.16 -22.21 -20.01
CA ARG A 137 5.14 -23.30 -20.08
C ARG A 137 5.94 -23.04 -21.35
N GLU A 138 7.25 -22.88 -21.22
CA GLU A 138 8.11 -22.44 -22.33
C GLU A 138 7.54 -21.14 -22.94
N GLU A 139 7.23 -21.15 -24.24
CA GLU A 139 6.66 -20.00 -24.96
C GLU A 139 5.13 -20.03 -25.05
N GLU A 140 4.49 -21.12 -24.62
CA GLU A 140 3.06 -21.29 -24.76
C GLU A 140 2.26 -20.84 -23.53
N ARG A 141 1.12 -20.20 -23.78
CA ARG A 141 0.11 -19.86 -22.78
C ARG A 141 -0.98 -20.92 -22.74
N LEU A 142 -0.98 -21.73 -21.68
CA LEU A 142 -1.86 -22.89 -21.54
C LEU A 142 -3.00 -22.60 -20.56
N ARG A 143 -4.23 -22.85 -20.98
CA ARG A 143 -5.41 -22.72 -20.12
C ARG A 143 -5.37 -23.77 -19.02
N VAL A 144 -5.60 -23.36 -17.78
CA VAL A 144 -5.65 -24.22 -16.60
C VAL A 144 -6.93 -23.99 -15.80
N CYS A 145 -7.27 -24.93 -14.93
CA CYS A 145 -8.38 -24.74 -14.02
C CYS A 145 -8.01 -23.73 -12.91
N LYS A 146 -9.02 -23.06 -12.36
CA LYS A 146 -8.88 -22.11 -11.25
C LYS A 146 -8.09 -22.69 -10.07
N THR A 147 -8.42 -23.90 -9.63
CA THR A 147 -7.76 -24.55 -8.49
C THR A 147 -6.27 -24.76 -8.75
N PHE A 148 -5.90 -25.21 -9.95
CA PHE A 148 -4.50 -25.43 -10.32
C PHE A 148 -3.72 -24.11 -10.34
N PHE A 149 -4.30 -23.05 -10.88
CA PHE A 149 -3.71 -21.71 -10.89
C PHE A 149 -3.47 -21.17 -9.47
N LEU A 150 -4.52 -21.16 -8.64
CA LEU A 150 -4.45 -20.64 -7.27
C LEU A 150 -3.48 -21.46 -6.39
N ASN A 151 -3.45 -22.78 -6.59
CA ASN A 151 -2.57 -23.66 -5.82
C ASN A 151 -1.10 -23.54 -6.26
N THR A 152 -0.84 -23.36 -7.55
CA THR A 152 0.51 -23.18 -8.08
C THR A 152 1.12 -21.85 -7.70
N LEU A 153 0.33 -20.76 -7.65
CA LEU A 153 0.82 -19.45 -7.20
C LEU A 153 0.67 -19.22 -5.69
N SER A 154 -0.06 -20.10 -4.99
CA SER A 154 -0.47 -19.95 -3.58
C SER A 154 -1.09 -18.58 -3.24
N ILE A 155 -2.01 -18.12 -4.10
CA ILE A 155 -2.77 -16.87 -3.90
C ILE A 155 -4.26 -17.16 -3.68
N GLY A 156 -4.96 -16.20 -3.07
CA GLY A 156 -6.41 -16.28 -2.88
C GLY A 156 -7.17 -15.79 -4.12
N GLU A 157 -8.37 -16.32 -4.33
CA GLU A 157 -9.28 -15.88 -5.41
C GLU A 157 -9.55 -14.37 -5.36
N TRP A 158 -9.78 -13.85 -4.16
CA TRP A 158 -10.03 -12.42 -3.96
C TRP A 158 -8.89 -11.54 -4.48
N SER A 159 -7.64 -11.97 -4.32
CA SER A 159 -6.48 -11.25 -4.85
C SER A 159 -6.52 -11.14 -6.36
N VAL A 160 -6.82 -12.23 -7.05
CA VAL A 160 -6.94 -12.25 -8.52
C VAL A 160 -8.06 -11.32 -8.99
N HIS A 161 -9.23 -11.41 -8.34
CA HIS A 161 -10.38 -10.56 -8.70
C HIS A 161 -10.07 -9.07 -8.50
N GLN A 162 -9.42 -8.71 -7.39
CA GLN A 162 -9.08 -7.32 -7.11
C GLN A 162 -8.03 -6.80 -8.11
N TRP A 163 -6.99 -7.57 -8.40
CA TRP A 163 -5.93 -7.12 -9.31
C TRP A 163 -6.43 -6.92 -10.75
N LYS A 164 -7.39 -7.74 -11.20
CA LYS A 164 -7.99 -7.55 -12.53
C LYS A 164 -8.96 -6.36 -12.57
N LYS A 165 -9.65 -6.04 -11.48
CA LYS A 165 -10.47 -4.83 -11.38
C LYS A 165 -9.62 -3.56 -11.47
N ASP A 166 -8.51 -3.51 -10.72
CA ASP A 166 -7.62 -2.35 -10.64
C ASP A 166 -7.04 -1.94 -12.03
N LEU A 167 -6.91 -2.88 -12.97
CA LEU A 167 -6.41 -2.59 -14.32
C LEU A 167 -7.49 -2.09 -15.28
N GLY A 168 -8.69 -2.69 -15.26
CA GLY A 168 -9.79 -2.24 -16.11
C GLY A 168 -10.23 -0.80 -15.80
N SER A 169 -10.05 -0.35 -14.56
CA SER A 169 -10.31 1.05 -14.17
C SER A 169 -9.28 2.05 -14.73
N LYS A 170 -8.05 1.63 -15.03
CA LYS A 170 -7.01 2.50 -15.59
C LYS A 170 -7.12 2.62 -17.11
N GLU A 171 -7.51 1.55 -17.77
CA GLU A 171 -7.73 1.51 -19.23
C GLU A 171 -8.92 2.41 -19.65
N LEU A 172 -9.97 2.48 -18.82
CA LEU A 172 -11.12 3.39 -19.03
C LEU A 172 -10.81 4.88 -18.80
N LEU A 173 -9.65 5.23 -18.23
CA LEU A 173 -9.25 6.64 -18.04
C LEU A 173 -8.41 7.19 -19.20
N HIS A 174 -7.92 6.36 -20.13
CA HIS A 174 -7.15 6.80 -21.30
C HIS A 174 -7.97 6.93 -22.60
N HIS A 175 -9.23 6.49 -22.62
CA HIS A 175 -10.11 6.55 -23.80
C HIS A 175 -11.18 7.66 -23.74
N ARG A 176 -10.93 8.76 -23.02
CA ARG A 176 -11.76 9.98 -23.07
C ARG A 176 -10.95 11.20 -23.50
N THR A 177 -10.23 11.10 -24.62
CA THR A 177 -9.76 12.26 -25.41
C THR A 177 -9.50 11.80 -26.85
N ALA A 178 -10.54 11.39 -27.54
CA ALA A 178 -10.63 11.37 -28.98
C ALA A 178 -12.13 11.31 -29.26
N ASP A 179 -12.62 12.27 -30.05
CA ASP A 179 -14.02 12.50 -30.44
C ASP A 179 -14.63 13.75 -29.77
N ASP A 180 -14.11 14.93 -30.11
CA ASP A 180 -14.94 15.99 -30.70
C ASP A 180 -14.09 16.97 -31.51
N ASN A 181 -14.62 17.39 -32.65
CA ASN A 181 -14.03 18.34 -33.58
C ASN A 181 -14.04 19.75 -32.99
N GLY A 182 -12.95 20.50 -33.14
CA GLY A 182 -12.94 21.91 -32.77
C GLY A 182 -11.63 22.60 -33.06
N VAL A 183 -11.52 23.15 -34.28
CA VAL A 183 -10.76 24.33 -34.71
C VAL A 183 -9.43 24.62 -33.99
N VAL A 184 -8.35 24.43 -34.75
CA VAL A 184 -7.02 24.94 -34.43
C VAL A 184 -7.06 26.48 -34.44
N ASN A 185 -6.76 27.09 -33.30
CA ASN A 185 -6.17 28.42 -33.25
C ASN A 185 -4.86 28.29 -32.48
N GLU A 186 -3.76 28.48 -33.20
CA GLU A 186 -2.44 28.74 -32.62
C GLU A 186 -2.50 30.15 -32.03
N ASP A 187 -2.26 30.29 -30.72
CA ASP A 187 -1.58 31.46 -30.16
C ASP A 187 -1.24 31.25 -28.67
N GLU A 188 0.04 31.53 -28.39
CA GLU A 188 0.66 31.97 -27.14
C GLU A 188 0.75 31.04 -25.90
N THR A 189 1.99 30.54 -25.72
CA THR A 189 2.83 30.61 -24.51
C THR A 189 2.17 30.88 -23.15
N GLU A 190 2.38 29.96 -22.18
CA GLU A 190 3.12 30.29 -20.94
C GLU A 190 3.47 29.04 -20.11
N LEU A 191 4.72 29.02 -19.63
CA LEU A 191 5.30 28.13 -18.64
C LEU A 191 4.74 28.43 -17.25
N GLU A 192 4.20 27.46 -16.48
CA GLU A 192 4.30 27.48 -15.00
C GLU A 192 4.30 26.07 -14.34
N ILE A 193 5.51 25.70 -13.91
CA ILE A 193 5.94 25.17 -12.60
C ILE A 193 4.91 24.40 -11.74
N GLY A 194 5.28 23.15 -11.44
CA GLY A 194 4.58 22.24 -10.53
C GLY A 194 4.41 22.76 -9.11
N GLY A 195 3.17 23.13 -8.76
CA GLY A 195 2.70 23.35 -7.40
C GLY A 195 1.99 22.11 -6.83
N ASN A 196 2.54 21.56 -5.75
CA ASN A 196 2.02 20.39 -5.02
C ASN A 196 0.64 20.67 -4.40
N LYS A 197 -0.44 20.34 -5.11
CA LYS A 197 -1.86 20.53 -4.70
C LYS A 197 -2.23 19.97 -3.31
N LYS A 198 -1.37 19.12 -2.70
CA LYS A 198 -1.59 18.55 -1.37
C LYS A 198 -1.23 19.51 -0.22
N SER A 199 -0.38 20.52 -0.43
CA SER A 199 0.00 21.47 0.63
C SER A 199 -1.12 22.49 0.90
N ILE A 200 -1.74 23.00 -0.16
CA ILE A 200 -2.80 24.02 -0.10
C ILE A 200 -4.04 23.48 0.62
N ALA A 201 -4.47 22.25 0.29
CA ALA A 201 -5.61 21.61 0.95
C ALA A 201 -5.39 21.41 2.47
N ARG A 202 -4.14 21.17 2.88
CA ARG A 202 -3.79 20.94 4.28
C ARG A 202 -3.71 22.24 5.09
N GLN A 203 -3.26 23.33 4.47
CA GLN A 203 -3.25 24.66 5.09
C GLN A 203 -4.68 25.21 5.28
N LYS A 204 -5.57 24.99 4.31
CA LYS A 204 -6.98 25.42 4.39
C LYS A 204 -7.73 24.74 5.55
N LEU A 205 -7.55 23.42 5.72
CA LEU A 205 -8.13 22.66 6.83
C LEU A 205 -7.64 23.10 8.22
N PHE A 206 -6.40 23.60 8.34
CA PHE A 206 -5.88 24.11 9.60
C PHE A 206 -6.40 25.52 9.94
N ALA A 207 -6.59 26.38 8.93
CA ALA A 207 -7.17 27.70 9.10
C ALA A 207 -8.64 27.64 9.55
N ASP A 208 -9.44 26.76 8.92
CA ASP A 208 -10.86 26.58 9.25
C ASP A 208 -11.05 26.06 10.68
N ARG A 209 -10.14 25.19 11.14
CA ARG A 209 -10.15 24.68 12.52
C ARG A 209 -9.80 25.74 13.56
N LYS A 210 -8.95 26.71 13.21
CA LYS A 210 -8.56 27.84 14.09
C LYS A 210 -9.68 28.88 14.18
N ALA A 211 -10.39 29.14 13.08
CA ALA A 211 -11.56 30.02 13.04
C ALA A 211 -12.73 29.46 13.87
N SER A 212 -12.96 28.14 13.82
CA SER A 212 -14.02 27.48 14.60
C SER A 212 -13.80 27.56 16.12
N LEU A 213 -12.55 27.52 16.60
CA LEU A 213 -12.23 27.64 18.03
C LEU A 213 -12.39 29.07 18.56
N ASN A 214 -12.14 30.09 17.73
CA ASN A 214 -12.27 31.50 18.14
C ASN A 214 -13.74 31.97 18.25
N ASN A 215 -14.65 31.28 17.55
CA ASN A 215 -16.09 31.59 17.56
C ASN A 215 -16.85 30.89 18.70
N SER A 216 -16.25 29.91 19.38
CA SER A 216 -16.88 29.17 20.50
C SER A 216 -16.46 29.66 21.89
N LEU A 217 -15.61 30.68 21.98
CA LEU A 217 -15.08 31.19 23.25
C LEU A 217 -15.88 32.41 23.72
N SER A 218 -16.35 32.36 24.97
CA SER A 218 -17.06 33.48 25.61
C SER A 218 -16.11 34.67 25.87
N PRO A 219 -16.64 35.91 26.04
CA PRO A 219 -15.81 37.11 26.27
C PRO A 219 -14.80 36.96 27.43
N TRP A 220 -15.17 36.22 28.48
CA TRP A 220 -14.32 35.98 29.65
C TRP A 220 -13.17 34.98 29.38
N GLN A 221 -13.34 34.09 28.40
CA GLN A 221 -12.28 33.17 27.96
C GLN A 221 -11.28 33.82 27.00
N LYS A 222 -11.65 34.94 26.36
CA LYS A 222 -10.75 35.74 25.53
C LYS A 222 -9.80 36.62 26.37
N LEU A 223 -10.24 37.06 27.55
CA LEU A 223 -9.44 37.86 28.48
C LEU A 223 -8.30 37.07 29.17
N SER A 224 -8.45 35.76 29.34
CA SER A 224 -7.41 34.92 29.97
C SER A 224 -6.24 34.61 29.04
N LEU A 225 -6.47 34.61 27.73
CA LEU A 225 -5.44 34.40 26.71
C LEU A 225 -4.51 35.62 26.56
N THR A 226 -5.04 36.84 26.64
CA THR A 226 -4.23 38.07 26.59
C THR A 226 -3.32 38.25 27.81
N ILE A 227 -3.74 37.77 28.99
CA ILE A 227 -2.89 37.78 30.20
C ILE A 227 -1.73 36.78 30.08
N ALA A 228 -1.94 35.63 29.44
CA ALA A 228 -0.90 34.62 29.22
C ALA A 228 0.17 35.09 28.21
N GLU A 229 -0.21 35.84 27.17
CA GLU A 229 0.73 36.41 26.20
C GLU A 229 1.60 37.52 26.82
N HIS A 230 1.04 38.34 27.71
CA HIS A 230 1.79 39.36 28.45
C HIS A 230 2.83 38.75 29.42
N HIS A 231 2.58 37.55 29.96
CA HIS A 231 3.51 36.85 30.82
C HIS A 231 4.67 36.19 30.05
N GLN A 232 4.46 35.77 28.79
CA GLN A 232 5.54 35.25 27.94
C GLN A 232 6.49 36.34 27.45
N LEU A 233 6.01 37.55 27.14
CA LEU A 233 6.88 38.65 26.72
C LEU A 233 7.76 39.19 27.85
N LYS A 234 7.30 39.16 29.12
CA LYS A 234 8.13 39.48 30.29
C LYS A 234 9.23 38.44 30.56
N CYS A 235 8.98 37.16 30.28
CA CYS A 235 9.99 36.10 30.44
C CYS A 235 11.08 36.16 29.36
N ILE A 236 10.79 36.65 28.16
CA ILE A 236 11.78 36.77 27.07
C ILE A 236 12.71 37.98 27.29
N TRP A 237 12.21 39.08 27.85
CA TRP A 237 13.03 40.28 28.14
C TRP A 237 14.06 40.07 29.25
N ASN A 238 13.75 39.25 30.26
CA ASN A 238 14.69 38.99 31.37
C ASN A 238 15.85 38.04 31.02
N HIS A 239 15.85 37.42 29.84
CA HIS A 239 16.92 36.50 29.42
C HIS A 239 17.96 37.11 28.47
N TYR A 240 17.76 38.34 27.98
CA TYR A 240 18.66 39.06 27.06
C TYR A 240 19.42 40.25 27.70
N GLY A 241 19.41 40.36 29.03
CA GLY A 241 20.07 41.45 29.77
C GLY A 241 21.35 41.05 30.51
N SER A 242 22.22 40.22 29.91
CA SER A 242 23.52 39.94 30.53
C SER A 242 24.60 39.60 29.48
N ARG A 243 25.08 40.63 28.77
CA ARG A 243 26.36 40.59 28.05
C ARG A 243 26.95 42.00 27.89
N ARG A 244 27.96 42.29 28.73
CA ARG A 244 29.14 43.16 28.58
C ARG A 244 28.95 44.62 28.15
N MET A 245 29.58 45.53 28.90
CA MET A 245 30.67 46.38 28.38
C MET A 245 31.70 46.71 29.48
N ASN A 246 32.89 46.14 29.34
CA ASN A 246 34.13 46.72 29.87
C ASN A 246 34.72 47.55 28.73
N TYR A 247 34.92 48.84 28.94
CA TYR A 247 35.81 49.67 28.13
C TYR A 247 36.88 50.25 29.05
N SER A 248 38.13 49.88 28.78
CA SER A 248 39.33 50.50 29.32
C SER A 248 40.17 50.99 28.15
N ASN A 249 40.59 52.24 28.25
CA ASN A 249 41.75 52.90 27.63
C ASN A 249 41.74 53.15 26.11
N PHE A 250 41.74 54.44 25.76
CA PHE A 250 42.70 55.00 24.82
C PHE A 250 42.97 56.48 25.16
N MET A 251 44.25 56.76 25.49
CA MET A 251 44.95 58.04 25.68
C MET A 251 44.57 58.97 26.83
#